data_AF-A0A329YDT0-F1
#
_entry.id   AF-A0A329YDT0-F1
#
_cell.length_a   1.000
_cell.length_b   1.000
_cell.length_c   1.000
_cell.angle_alpha   90.00
_cell.angle_beta   90.00
_cell.angle_gamma   90.00
#
_symmetry.space_group_name_H-M   'P 1'
#
loop_
_entity.id
_entity.type
_entity.pdbx_description
1 polymer ?
#
loop_
_entity_poly.entity_id
_entity_poly.type
_entity_poly.pdbx_seq_one_letter_code
_entity_poly.pdbx_strand_id
1 'polypeptide(L)' 'MAREDLHFKLRIPEDLKRRIAAASRASERSMTAEILARLEASFVAAISPAEAPDAELADILADIERLKLKLIRLKRS' A
#
# COMPACT_ATOMS: atom_id res chain seq x y z
N MET A 1 18.18 14.02 2.69
CA MET A 1 16.75 14.13 2.33
C MET A 1 15.97 13.76 3.58
N ALA A 2 15.50 14.76 4.31
CA ALA A 2 14.87 14.58 5.61
C ALA A 2 13.58 13.79 5.43
N ARG A 3 13.45 12.66 6.12
CA ARG A 3 12.19 11.93 6.20
C ARG A 3 11.23 12.82 6.97
N GLU A 4 10.30 13.43 6.24
CA GLU A 4 9.23 14.27 6.75
C GLU A 4 8.24 13.40 7.54
N ASP A 5 8.66 12.87 8.68
CA ASP A 5 7.76 12.18 9.62
C ASP A 5 6.92 13.26 10.34
N LEU A 6 5.96 13.81 9.59
CA LEU A 6 5.03 14.81 10.09
C LEU A 6 4.07 14.15 11.08
N HIS A 7 4.34 14.31 12.38
CA HIS A 7 3.45 13.84 13.44
C HIS A 7 2.28 14.81 13.64
N PHE A 8 1.09 14.42 13.20
CA PHE A 8 -0.14 15.17 13.43
C PHE A 8 -0.96 14.54 14.58
N LYS A 9 -1.48 15.40 15.46
CA LYS A 9 -2.40 14.98 16.54
C LYS A 9 -3.82 15.00 16.00
N LEU A 10 -4.38 13.82 15.73
CA LEU A 10 -5.78 13.68 15.31
C LEU A 10 -6.74 13.84 16.51
N ARG A 11 -7.76 14.68 16.36
CA ARG A 11 -8.92 14.69 17.26
C ARG A 11 -9.98 13.77 16.66
N ILE A 12 -10.11 12.58 17.23
CA ILE A 12 -11.10 11.58 16.79
C ILE A 12 -12.04 11.23 17.95
N PRO A 13 -13.32 10.90 17.67
CA PRO A 13 -14.23 10.37 18.69
C PRO A 13 -13.69 9.07 19.31
N GLU A 14 -13.97 8.86 20.60
CA GLU A 14 -13.53 7.65 21.31
C GLU A 14 -14.07 6.36 20.69
N ASP A 15 -15.29 6.39 20.14
CA ASP A 15 -15.85 5.25 19.41
C ASP A 15 -15.01 4.88 18.18
N LEU A 16 -14.63 5.88 17.38
CA LEU A 16 -13.81 5.67 16.19
C LEU A 16 -12.43 5.10 16.56
N LYS A 17 -11.83 5.63 17.63
CA LYS A 17 -10.56 5.12 18.15
C LYS A 17 -10.64 3.64 18.55
N ARG A 18 -11.72 3.23 19.22
CA ARG A 18 -11.96 1.83 19.59
C ARG A 18 -12.10 0.94 18.36
N ARG A 19 -12.84 1.38 17.34
CA ARG A 19 -13.01 0.65 16.08
C ARG A 19 -11.67 0.46 15.36
N ILE A 20 -10.83 1.50 15.29
CA ILE A 20 -9.49 1.40 14.70
C ILE A 20 -8.61 0.43 15.49
N ALA A 21 -8.65 0.49 16.83
CA ALA A 21 -7.86 -0.41 17.66
C ALA A 21 -8.30 -1.89 17.55
N ALA A 22 -9.59 -2.14 17.33
CA ALA A 22 -10.08 -3.49 17.06
C ALA A 22 -9.62 -3.98 15.69
N ALA A 23 -9.74 -3.13 14.66
CA ALA A 23 -9.29 -3.44 13.32
C ALA A 23 -7.78 -3.68 13.23
N SER A 24 -6.97 -2.87 13.92
CA SER A 24 -5.52 -3.03 13.90
C SER A 24 -5.08 -4.36 14.51
N ARG A 25 -5.76 -4.83 15.56
CA ARG A 25 -5.54 -6.16 16.15
C ARG A 25 -5.91 -7.27 15.19
N ALA A 26 -7.04 -7.15 14.49
CA ALA A 26 -7.47 -8.13 13.49
C ALA A 26 -6.53 -8.18 12.27
N SER A 27 -5.97 -7.04 11.87
CA SER A 27 -5.00 -6.92 10.77
C SER A 27 -3.55 -7.21 11.18
N GLU A 28 -3.28 -7.52 12.45
CA GLU A 28 -1.93 -7.70 13.03
C GLU A 28 -0.97 -6.52 12.76
N ARG A 29 -1.49 -5.29 12.78
CA ARG A 29 -0.73 -4.06 12.51
C ARG A 29 -0.86 -3.06 13.66
N SER A 30 0.06 -2.09 13.70
CA SER A 30 -0.08 -0.95 14.62
C SER A 30 -1.31 -0.11 14.25
N MET A 31 -1.88 0.60 15.23
CA MET A 31 -3.01 1.50 14.94
C MET A 31 -2.66 2.53 13.86
N THR A 32 -1.45 3.08 13.87
CA THR A 32 -0.99 4.02 12.83
C THR A 32 -0.94 3.36 11.45
N ALA A 33 -0.40 2.13 11.36
CA ALA A 33 -0.35 1.41 10.09
C ALA A 33 -1.75 1.06 9.56
N GLU A 34 -2.69 0.71 10.44
CA GLU A 34 -4.09 0.49 10.06
C GLU A 34 -4.77 1.78 9.58
N ILE A 35 -4.51 2.92 10.24
CA ILE A 35 -5.02 4.23 9.80
C ILE A 35 -4.50 4.56 8.41
N LEU A 36 -3.19 4.42 8.19
CA LEU A 36 -2.57 4.69 6.89
C LEU A 36 -3.14 3.78 5.81
N ALA A 37 -3.21 2.48 6.05
CA ALA A 37 -3.74 1.52 5.08
C ALA A 37 -5.19 1.86 4.66
N ARG A 38 -6.03 2.28 5.61
CA ARG A 38 -7.41 2.71 5.31
C ARG A 38 -7.46 3.99 4.50
N LEU A 39 -6.62 4.97 4.84
CA LEU A 39 -6.54 6.23 4.11
C LEU A 39 -6.05 5.98 2.67
N GLU A 40 -4.96 5.24 2.50
CA GLU A 40 -4.44 4.86 1.18
C GLU A 40 -5.50 4.13 0.36
N ALA A 41 -6.19 3.14 0.94
CA ALA A 41 -7.27 2.42 0.27
C ALA A 41 -8.43 3.34 -0.16
N SER A 42 -8.73 4.39 0.61
CA SER A 42 -9.77 5.36 0.26
C SER A 42 -9.41 6.20 -0.96
N PHE A 43 -8.12 6.45 -1.20
CA PHE A 43 -7.65 7.16 -2.39
C PHE A 43 -7.51 6.23 -3.59
N VAL A 44 -7.17 4.96 -3.39
CA VAL A 44 -7.15 3.95 -4.48
C VAL A 44 -8.56 3.66 -4.99
N ALA A 45 -9.57 3.63 -4.11
CA ALA A 45 -10.96 3.44 -4.53
C ALA A 45 -11.59 4.69 -5.19
N ALA A 46 -10.98 5.87 -5.01
CA ALA A 46 -11.39 7.11 -5.67
C ALA A 46 -10.81 7.25 -7.08
N ILE A 47 -9.80 6.44 -7.41
CA ILE A 47 -9.35 6.24 -8.78
C ILE A 47 -10.43 5.42 -9.48
N SER A 48 -11.26 6.13 -10.24
CA SER A 48 -12.25 5.54 -11.15
C SER A 48 -11.54 4.46 -11.99
N PRO A 49 -12.18 3.33 -12.36
CA PRO A 49 -11.57 2.30 -13.21
C PRO A 49 -11.08 2.79 -14.59
N ALA A 50 -11.29 4.07 -14.91
CA ALA A 50 -10.66 4.79 -16.01
C ALA A 50 -9.16 5.11 -15.79
N GLU A 51 -8.65 5.02 -14.56
CA GLU A 51 -7.21 5.03 -14.25
C GLU A 51 -6.79 3.67 -13.64
N ALA A 52 -7.22 2.59 -14.31
CA ALA A 52 -6.53 1.30 -14.26
C ALA A 52 -5.01 1.52 -14.39
N PRO A 53 -4.15 0.63 -13.84
CA PRO A 53 -2.69 0.82 -13.87
C PRO A 53 -2.29 1.25 -15.27
N ASP A 54 -1.62 2.40 -15.36
CA ASP A 54 -1.07 2.95 -16.58
C ASP A 54 -0.56 1.77 -17.41
N ALA A 55 -1.05 1.55 -18.63
CA ALA A 55 -0.75 0.32 -19.37
C ALA A 55 0.77 0.08 -19.44
N GLU A 56 1.53 1.17 -19.41
CA GLU A 56 2.98 1.23 -19.22
C GLU A 56 3.49 0.51 -17.95
N LEU A 57 2.86 0.71 -16.78
CA LEU A 57 3.22 0.03 -15.54
C LEU A 57 2.95 -1.48 -15.61
N ALA A 58 1.86 -1.90 -16.26
CA ALA A 58 1.56 -3.31 -16.46
C ALA A 58 2.60 -3.98 -17.37
N ASP A 59 3.02 -3.30 -18.44
CA ASP A 59 4.07 -3.77 -19.35
C ASP A 59 5.43 -3.86 -18.64
N ILE A 60 5.78 -2.86 -17.82
CA ILE A 60 7.02 -2.87 -17.02
C ILE A 60 7.05 -4.07 -16.06
N LEU A 61 5.93 -4.37 -15.40
CA LEU A 61 5.85 -5.54 -14.50
C LEU A 61 6.03 -6.85 -15.25
N ALA A 62 5.42 -6.99 -16.43
CA ALA A 62 5.56 -8.17 -17.28
C ALA A 62 7.02 -8.36 -17.75
N ASP A 63 7.71 -7.26 -18.08
CA ASP A 63 9.11 -7.32 -18.48
C ASP A 63 10.05 -7.68 -17.32
N ILE A 64 9.76 -7.21 -16.11
CA ILE A 64 10.50 -7.62 -14.90
C ILE A 64 10.38 -9.12 -14.67
N GLU A 65 9.19 -9.71 -14.83
CA GLU A 65 9.01 -11.16 -14.69
C GLU A 65 9.78 -11.94 -15.76
N ARG A 66 9.75 -11.49 -17.02
CA ARG A 66 10.54 -12.10 -18.10
C ARG A 66 12.04 -12.05 -17.81
N LEU A 67 12.55 -10.93 -17.30
CA LEU A 67 13.95 -10.77 -16.95
C LEU A 67 14.36 -11.68 -15.79
N LYS A 68 13.54 -11.79 -14.75
CA LYS A 68 13.77 -12.73 -13.64
C LYS A 68 13.92 -14.17 -14.15
N LEU A 69 13.04 -14.60 -15.05
CA LEU A 69 13.10 -15.95 -15.64
C LEU A 69 14.39 -16.17 -16.46
N LYS A 70 14.81 -15.17 -17.26
CA LYS A 70 16.07 -15.24 -18.01
C LYS A 70 17.28 -15.34 -17.08
N LEU A 71 17.30 -14.55 -16.00
CA LEU A 71 18.38 -14.59 -15.01
C LEU A 71 18.48 -15.96 -14.33
N ILE A 72 17.35 -16.56 -13.98
CA ILE A 72 17.30 -17.90 -13.37
C ILE A 72 17.85 -18.95 -14.34
N ARG A 73 17.54 -18.84 -15.64
CA ARG A 73 18.08 -19.75 -16.67
C ARG A 73 19.59 -19.58 -16.84
N LEU A 74 20.08 -18.34 -16.86
CA LEU A 74 21.51 -18.05 -16.98
C LEU A 74 22.32 -18.53 -15.78
N LYS A 75 21.77 -18.41 -14.57
CA LYS A 75 22.42 -18.88 -13.33
C LYS A 75 22.44 -20.40 -13.19
N ARG A 76 21.64 -21.11 -13.98
CA ARG A 76 21.56 -22.59 -14.02
C ARG A 76 22.36 -23.21 -15.17
N SER A 77 22.92 -22.40 -16.07
CA SER A 77 23.84 -22.81 -17.12
C SER A 77 25.28 -22.52 -16.73
#